data_AF-A0A562MG14-F1
#
_entry.id   AF-A0A562MG14-F1
#
_cell.length_a   1.000
_cell.length_b   1.000
_cell.length_c   1.000
_cell.angle_alpha   90.00
_cell.angle_beta   90.00
_cell.angle_gamma   90.00
#
_symmetry.space_group_name_H-M   'P 1'
#
loop_
_entity.id
_entity.type
_entity.pdbx_description
1 polymer ?
#
loop_
_entity_poly.entity_id
_entity_poly.type
_entity_poly.pdbx_seq_one_letter_code
_entity_poly.pdbx_strand_id
1 'polypeptide(L)'
;MMKKILLKFLILLTLLSILSCGDFLEVKPKGVVLPEKLTDFESMLNSFTMTQSFPSALLYCTDDYYGTYSAKDKSVNANLYFWREEKDINDQVSPVIWGQLYRIIYDANVIINNVMSATGSNDQKKKEVLGEALLARADAYFTLLTVYAKSYNINTKNTDLGLPWVTTTNVTDKVPPRALIQDNIDSIVNNTLRAIDCLPLNNVNRYRATKGAAKGFLSRVYLYIADYTNAEKYALETMAVAHKLTDYNTITSSDDLPIADLDPEILWQRGSEDRNVPVFMLYSDELKTYFDENDLRYSILTISNNKGINRGGAYGEANFGITFPEVYLTLAELAARSNRTAAAMEYLNIIRKVRIKASAYQPATSLNKDDALKLVLAERRRELAFGATRWMDMKRLDRDGLMKDVKRINRENSELQETLTPQSNRYTFQIPTRVRKFNPNMQVN
;
A
#
# COMPACT_ATOMS: atom_id res chain seq x y z
N MET A 1 -2.09 14.94 82.68
CA MET A 1 -1.56 15.76 81.57
C MET A 1 -1.19 14.91 80.35
N MET A 2 -0.45 13.80 80.50
CA MET A 2 -0.01 12.92 79.41
C MET A 2 -1.15 12.32 78.53
N LYS A 3 -2.28 11.90 79.10
CA LYS A 3 -3.42 11.35 78.31
C LYS A 3 -4.04 12.36 77.33
N LYS A 4 -4.04 13.66 77.68
CA LYS A 4 -4.55 14.72 76.78
C LYS A 4 -3.55 15.07 75.67
N ILE A 5 -2.26 14.85 75.90
CA ILE A 5 -1.20 15.03 74.89
C ILE A 5 -1.24 13.86 73.90
N LEU A 6 -1.36 12.62 74.39
CA LEU A 6 -1.54 11.42 73.56
C LEU A 6 -2.78 11.50 72.66
N LEU A 7 -3.91 11.98 73.19
CA LEU A 7 -5.13 12.13 72.38
C LEU A 7 -4.99 13.20 71.29
N LYS A 8 -4.31 14.31 71.58
CA LYS A 8 -4.01 15.35 70.56
C LYS A 8 -3.03 14.84 69.50
N PHE A 9 -2.05 14.01 69.90
CA PHE A 9 -1.12 13.38 68.98
C PHE A 9 -1.82 12.36 68.07
N LEU A 10 -2.75 11.58 68.63
CA LEU A 10 -3.53 10.58 67.89
C LEU A 10 -4.43 11.26 66.85
N ILE A 11 -5.14 12.33 67.24
CA ILE A 11 -6.01 13.12 66.34
C ILE A 11 -5.19 13.78 65.23
N LEU A 12 -4.00 14.32 65.53
CA LEU A 12 -3.10 14.89 64.53
C LEU A 12 -2.61 13.83 63.54
N LEU A 13 -2.28 12.62 64.03
CA LEU A 13 -1.91 11.47 63.20
C LEU A 13 -3.08 11.02 62.29
N THR A 14 -4.31 11.07 62.80
CA THR A 14 -5.50 10.69 62.02
C THR A 14 -5.85 11.74 60.97
N LEU A 15 -5.63 13.04 61.24
CA LEU A 15 -5.80 14.12 60.26
C LEU A 15 -4.72 14.10 59.16
N LEU A 16 -3.49 13.67 59.48
CA LEU A 16 -2.42 13.48 58.49
C LEU A 16 -2.68 12.30 57.55
N SER A 17 -3.45 11.28 57.95
CA SER A 17 -3.83 10.17 57.08
C SER A 17 -4.93 10.47 56.06
N ILE A 18 -5.58 11.63 56.14
CA ILE A 18 -6.62 12.06 55.17
C ILE A 18 -6.05 12.95 54.06
N LEU A 19 -4.76 13.31 54.12
CA LEU A 19 -4.01 13.95 53.04
C LEU A 19 -3.30 12.91 52.15
N SER A 20 -4.00 11.82 51.83
CA SER A 20 -3.58 10.89 50.80
C SER A 20 -3.77 11.57 49.44
N CYS A 21 -2.67 12.07 48.85
CA CYS A 21 -2.61 12.52 47.46
C CYS A 21 -3.30 11.51 46.54
N GLY A 22 -4.39 11.93 45.91
CA GLY A 22 -5.15 11.14 44.94
C GLY A 22 -4.43 10.85 43.62
N ASP A 23 -3.25 11.43 43.37
CA ASP A 23 -2.57 11.35 42.06
C ASP A 23 -1.32 10.45 42.03
N PHE A 24 -0.97 9.76 43.13
CA PHE A 24 0.29 9.01 43.23
C PHE A 24 0.19 7.51 42.91
N LEU A 25 -0.98 7.02 42.47
CA LEU A 25 -1.21 5.60 42.16
C LEU A 25 -1.66 5.32 40.71
N GLU A 26 -1.58 6.30 39.80
CA GLU A 26 -1.51 5.98 38.37
C GLU A 26 -0.07 5.60 38.00
N VAL A 27 0.32 4.37 38.36
CA VAL A 27 1.54 3.78 37.81
C VAL A 27 1.29 3.54 36.32
N LYS A 28 1.61 4.53 35.47
CA LYS A 28 1.71 4.30 34.02
C LYS A 28 2.66 3.11 33.83
N PRO A 29 2.22 2.00 33.21
CA PRO A 29 3.06 0.82 33.08
C PRO A 29 4.39 1.21 32.44
N LYS A 30 5.51 0.89 33.10
CA LYS A 30 6.85 1.13 32.57
C LYS A 30 6.97 0.43 31.22
N GLY A 31 7.08 1.22 30.14
CA GLY A 31 7.31 0.73 28.78
C GLY A 31 6.30 1.18 27.73
N VAL A 32 5.16 1.78 28.10
CA VAL A 32 4.18 2.31 27.15
C VAL A 32 3.86 3.77 27.50
N VAL A 33 4.45 4.70 26.75
CA VAL A 33 3.98 6.10 26.76
C VAL A 33 2.74 6.11 25.88
N LEU A 34 1.56 6.12 26.48
CA LEU A 34 0.32 6.34 25.74
C LEU A 34 0.31 7.80 25.25
N PRO A 35 0.05 8.04 23.95
CA PRO A 35 -0.07 9.40 23.43
C PRO A 35 -1.27 10.11 24.07
N GLU A 36 -1.07 11.33 24.53
CA GLU A 36 -2.09 12.11 25.24
C GLU A 36 -2.33 13.48 24.60
N LYS A 37 -1.32 14.05 23.96
CA LYS A 37 -1.40 15.34 23.25
C LYS A 37 -1.65 15.10 21.78
N LEU A 38 -2.37 16.02 21.14
CA LEU A 38 -2.54 16.01 19.69
C LEU A 38 -1.20 15.87 18.93
N THR A 39 -0.15 16.54 19.41
CA THR A 39 1.21 16.47 18.84
C THR A 39 1.84 15.08 18.90
N ASP A 40 1.46 14.26 19.88
CA ASP A 40 1.96 12.88 20.00
C ASP A 40 1.41 12.03 18.84
N PHE A 41 0.10 12.16 18.57
CA PHE A 41 -0.55 11.48 17.45
C PHE A 41 -0.05 11.97 16.09
N GLU A 42 0.21 13.27 15.95
CA GLU A 42 0.85 13.80 14.74
C GLU A 42 2.27 13.24 14.54
N SER A 43 3.02 13.07 15.62
CA SER A 43 4.35 12.45 15.59
C SER A 43 4.28 10.96 15.20
N MET A 44 3.25 10.25 15.67
CA MET A 44 2.99 8.87 15.24
C MET A 44 2.71 8.77 13.74
N LEU A 45 1.88 9.66 13.18
CA LEU A 45 1.63 9.72 11.72
C LEU A 45 2.90 9.99 10.91
N ASN A 46 3.82 10.78 11.45
CA ASN A 46 5.12 11.08 10.84
C ASN A 46 6.19 10.00 11.09
N SER A 47 5.87 8.94 11.86
CA SER A 47 6.84 7.89 12.17
C SER A 47 7.29 7.14 10.93
N PHE A 48 8.46 6.49 11.03
CA PHE A 48 8.98 5.63 9.97
C PHE A 48 7.98 4.52 9.61
N THR A 49 7.33 3.87 10.60
CA THR A 49 6.31 2.86 10.36
C THR A 49 5.15 3.38 9.50
N MET A 50 4.65 4.58 9.80
CA MET A 50 3.48 5.15 9.12
C MET A 50 3.82 5.72 7.75
N THR A 51 5.04 6.21 7.53
CA THR A 51 5.47 6.78 6.23
C THR A 51 6.08 5.74 5.28
N GLN A 52 6.79 4.74 5.81
CA GLN A 52 7.45 3.66 5.06
C GLN A 52 6.61 2.38 5.07
N SER A 53 5.37 2.51 4.62
CA SER A 53 4.34 1.51 4.88
C SER A 53 4.19 0.43 3.82
N PHE A 54 4.82 0.59 2.66
CA PHE A 54 4.71 -0.38 1.60
C PHE A 54 5.68 -1.54 1.83
N PRO A 55 5.23 -2.81 1.84
CA PRO A 55 6.12 -3.95 1.90
C PRO A 55 6.78 -4.18 0.54
N SER A 56 8.02 -3.70 0.38
CA SER A 56 8.82 -3.87 -0.85
C SER A 56 9.02 -5.33 -1.26
N ALA A 57 8.90 -6.26 -0.29
CA ALA A 57 8.82 -7.71 -0.51
C ALA A 57 7.81 -8.10 -1.60
N LEU A 58 6.73 -7.34 -1.78
CA LEU A 58 5.71 -7.60 -2.80
C LEU A 58 6.21 -7.40 -4.23
N LEU A 59 7.28 -6.65 -4.45
CA LEU A 59 7.81 -6.46 -5.80
C LEU A 59 8.48 -7.73 -6.33
N TYR A 60 9.05 -8.56 -5.46
CA TYR A 60 9.75 -9.80 -5.85
C TYR A 60 8.81 -10.85 -6.43
N CYS A 61 7.52 -10.86 -6.07
CA CYS A 61 6.55 -11.84 -6.57
C CYS A 61 5.85 -11.39 -7.87
N THR A 62 6.20 -10.24 -8.43
CA THR A 62 5.61 -9.73 -9.67
C THR A 62 6.30 -10.29 -10.91
N ASP A 63 5.60 -10.28 -12.03
CA ASP A 63 6.14 -10.59 -13.36
C ASP A 63 6.91 -9.42 -14.00
N ASP A 64 7.08 -8.31 -13.28
CA ASP A 64 7.97 -7.19 -13.66
C ASP A 64 9.43 -7.48 -13.27
N TYR A 65 9.64 -8.25 -12.20
CA TYR A 65 10.96 -8.56 -11.66
C TYR A 65 11.58 -9.82 -12.27
N TYR A 66 12.89 -9.75 -12.54
CA TYR A 66 13.75 -10.90 -12.78
C TYR A 66 14.72 -11.11 -11.62
N GLY A 67 14.64 -12.25 -10.95
CA GLY A 67 15.53 -12.61 -9.84
C GLY A 67 16.64 -13.56 -10.27
N THR A 68 17.87 -13.33 -9.80
CA THR A 68 19.02 -14.23 -10.02
C THR A 68 19.12 -15.30 -8.92
N TYR A 69 18.00 -15.96 -8.60
CA TYR A 69 17.96 -17.00 -7.58
C TYR A 69 18.15 -18.39 -8.20
N SER A 70 18.86 -19.26 -7.48
CA SER A 70 18.84 -20.68 -7.83
C SER A 70 17.52 -21.32 -7.35
N ALA A 71 17.08 -22.41 -7.99
CA ALA A 71 15.91 -23.15 -7.55
C ALA A 71 16.03 -23.71 -6.11
N LYS A 72 17.27 -23.82 -5.60
CA LYS A 72 17.58 -24.27 -4.23
C LYS A 72 17.61 -23.13 -3.20
N ASP A 73 17.75 -21.88 -3.62
CA ASP A 73 17.74 -20.73 -2.72
C ASP A 73 16.39 -20.66 -2.01
N LYS A 74 16.39 -20.65 -0.67
CA LYS A 74 15.21 -20.60 0.18
C LYS A 74 15.06 -19.27 0.92
N SER A 75 15.83 -18.24 0.60
CA SER A 75 15.64 -16.90 1.18
C SER A 75 14.20 -16.39 0.98
N VAL A 76 13.77 -15.44 1.81
CA VAL A 76 12.42 -14.87 1.73
C VAL A 76 12.13 -14.32 0.33
N ASN A 77 13.06 -13.58 -0.26
CA ASN A 77 12.90 -13.00 -1.60
C ASN A 77 12.85 -14.09 -2.69
N ALA A 78 13.63 -15.17 -2.57
CA ALA A 78 13.53 -16.30 -3.48
C ALA A 78 12.18 -17.03 -3.35
N ASN A 79 11.68 -17.24 -2.13
CA ASN A 79 10.37 -17.86 -1.91
C ASN A 79 9.23 -17.01 -2.49
N LEU A 80 9.32 -15.68 -2.39
CA LEU A 80 8.39 -14.74 -3.03
C LEU A 80 8.49 -14.80 -4.55
N TYR A 81 9.70 -14.80 -5.10
CA TYR A 81 9.96 -14.84 -6.54
C TYR A 81 9.41 -16.10 -7.23
N PHE A 82 9.56 -17.26 -6.58
CA PHE A 82 9.06 -18.55 -7.04
C PHE A 82 7.65 -18.88 -6.51
N TRP A 83 6.98 -17.95 -5.83
CA TRP A 83 5.63 -18.14 -5.27
C TRP A 83 5.47 -19.40 -4.41
N ARG A 84 6.52 -19.81 -3.68
CA ARG A 84 6.50 -21.01 -2.84
C ARG A 84 5.51 -20.84 -1.69
N GLU A 85 4.88 -21.90 -1.23
CA GLU A 85 3.85 -21.82 -0.20
C GLU A 85 4.31 -21.04 1.04
N GLU A 86 5.39 -21.49 1.67
CA GLU A 86 6.05 -20.79 2.79
C GLU A 86 6.98 -19.69 2.25
N LYS A 87 6.70 -18.44 2.64
CA LYS A 87 7.53 -17.27 2.28
C LYS A 87 8.60 -17.01 3.33
N ASP A 88 8.18 -16.93 4.58
CA ASP A 88 9.02 -16.67 5.73
C ASP A 88 9.78 -17.94 6.14
N ILE A 89 11.08 -17.80 6.39
CA ILE A 89 11.98 -18.94 6.64
C ILE A 89 12.25 -19.20 8.11
N ASN A 90 11.89 -18.23 8.96
CA ASN A 90 12.13 -18.26 10.38
C ASN A 90 10.86 -17.81 11.11
N ASP A 91 10.17 -18.74 11.74
CA ASP A 91 8.94 -18.47 12.49
C ASP A 91 9.19 -17.80 13.86
N GLN A 92 10.44 -17.52 14.21
CA GLN A 92 10.82 -16.74 15.40
C GLN A 92 10.86 -15.24 15.14
N VAL A 93 10.87 -14.79 13.87
CA VAL A 93 10.83 -13.38 13.50
C VAL A 93 9.47 -12.97 12.94
N SER A 94 9.18 -11.66 12.99
CA SER A 94 7.95 -11.13 12.40
C SER A 94 7.91 -11.40 10.89
N PRO A 95 6.79 -11.92 10.34
CA PRO A 95 6.68 -12.16 8.90
C PRO A 95 6.80 -10.87 8.10
N VAL A 96 7.49 -10.90 6.96
CA VAL A 96 7.91 -9.67 6.26
C VAL A 96 6.76 -8.80 5.78
N ILE A 97 5.67 -9.39 5.27
CA ILE A 97 4.49 -8.63 4.78
C ILE A 97 3.43 -8.52 5.88
N TRP A 98 3.00 -9.65 6.44
CA TRP A 98 1.95 -9.67 7.46
C TRP A 98 2.34 -8.84 8.69
N GLY A 99 3.55 -9.03 9.21
CA GLY A 99 4.02 -8.36 10.42
C GLY A 99 4.12 -6.84 10.24
N GLN A 100 4.68 -6.39 9.11
CA GLN A 100 4.79 -4.97 8.79
C GLN A 100 3.40 -4.30 8.70
N LEU A 101 2.46 -4.91 7.97
CA LEU A 101 1.13 -4.33 7.76
C LEU A 101 0.28 -4.32 9.04
N TYR A 102 0.34 -5.36 9.88
CA TYR A 102 -0.35 -5.34 11.18
C TYR A 102 0.28 -4.38 12.19
N ARG A 103 1.58 -4.05 12.06
CA ARG A 103 2.20 -2.98 12.86
C ARG A 103 1.63 -1.61 12.50
N ILE A 104 1.46 -1.32 11.20
CA ILE A 104 0.80 -0.09 10.73
C ILE A 104 -0.66 -0.01 11.22
N ILE A 105 -1.38 -1.14 11.14
CA ILE A 105 -2.76 -1.23 11.64
C ILE A 105 -2.82 -0.95 13.16
N TYR A 106 -1.86 -1.47 13.93
CA TYR A 106 -1.79 -1.21 15.36
C TYR A 106 -1.58 0.28 15.65
N ASP A 107 -0.61 0.94 15.01
CA ASP A 107 -0.36 2.37 15.19
C ASP A 107 -1.57 3.21 14.77
N ALA A 108 -2.22 2.84 13.66
CA ALA A 108 -3.46 3.47 13.23
C ALA A 108 -4.60 3.27 14.25
N ASN A 109 -4.73 2.09 14.85
CA ASN A 109 -5.74 1.83 15.89
C ASN A 109 -5.48 2.66 17.15
N VAL A 110 -4.22 2.84 17.56
CA VAL A 110 -3.87 3.73 18.68
C VAL A 110 -4.34 5.15 18.39
N ILE A 111 -4.11 5.67 17.19
CA ILE A 111 -4.58 7.02 16.82
C ILE A 111 -6.11 7.06 16.77
N ILE A 112 -6.76 6.14 16.05
CA ILE A 112 -8.21 6.12 15.84
C ILE A 112 -8.97 6.03 17.17
N ASN A 113 -8.49 5.22 18.11
CA ASN A 113 -9.17 4.99 19.38
C ASN A 113 -9.02 6.16 20.36
N ASN A 114 -8.00 7.01 20.22
CA ASN A 114 -7.63 7.96 21.28
C ASN A 114 -7.55 9.43 20.83
N VAL A 115 -7.34 9.74 19.54
CA VAL A 115 -7.04 11.11 19.09
C VAL A 115 -8.17 12.12 19.39
N MET A 116 -9.42 11.68 19.37
CA MET A 116 -10.55 12.57 19.65
C MET A 116 -10.58 13.02 21.12
N SER A 117 -10.01 12.22 22.02
CA SER A 117 -9.86 12.52 23.45
C SER A 117 -8.54 13.24 23.76
N ALA A 118 -7.69 13.50 22.76
CA ALA A 118 -6.39 14.12 22.96
C ALA A 118 -6.50 15.52 23.58
N THR A 119 -5.55 15.85 24.44
CA THR A 119 -5.38 17.20 24.97
C THR A 119 -4.89 18.16 23.87
N GLY A 120 -5.43 19.39 23.88
CA GLY A 120 -5.24 20.39 22.83
C GLY A 120 -6.58 20.88 22.24
N SER A 121 -6.65 22.17 21.92
CA SER A 121 -7.91 22.88 21.61
C SER A 121 -8.25 22.97 20.11
N ASN A 122 -7.86 21.98 19.29
CA ASN A 122 -8.12 21.99 17.85
C ASN A 122 -8.86 20.74 17.37
N ASP A 123 -10.18 20.76 17.46
CA ASP A 123 -11.03 19.62 17.06
C ASP A 123 -10.97 19.33 15.56
N GLN A 124 -10.77 20.35 14.73
CA GLN A 124 -10.57 20.15 13.30
C GLN A 124 -9.28 19.36 13.04
N LYS A 125 -8.20 19.70 13.73
CA LYS A 125 -6.93 18.99 13.58
C LYS A 125 -7.00 17.56 14.13
N LYS A 126 -7.72 17.32 15.23
CA LYS A 126 -8.01 15.96 15.72
C LYS A 126 -8.74 15.13 14.66
N LYS A 127 -9.73 15.71 13.99
CA LYS A 127 -10.44 15.05 12.88
C LYS A 127 -9.49 14.75 11.72
N GLU A 128 -8.65 15.70 11.30
CA GLU A 128 -7.68 15.45 10.24
C GLU A 128 -6.77 14.26 10.58
N VAL A 129 -6.18 14.24 11.79
CA VAL A 129 -5.33 13.14 12.27
C VAL A 129 -6.09 11.81 12.32
N LEU A 130 -7.36 11.82 12.75
CA LEU A 130 -8.25 10.66 12.68
C LEU A 130 -8.43 10.18 11.23
N GLY A 131 -8.67 11.10 10.28
CA GLY A 131 -8.83 10.79 8.86
C GLY A 131 -7.58 10.16 8.25
N GLU A 132 -6.41 10.68 8.59
CA GLU A 132 -5.12 10.14 8.13
C GLU A 132 -4.90 8.71 8.65
N ALA A 133 -5.19 8.45 9.92
CA ALA A 133 -5.08 7.11 10.50
C ALA A 133 -6.11 6.12 9.92
N LEU A 134 -7.35 6.56 9.68
CA LEU A 134 -8.37 5.76 9.01
C LEU A 134 -7.92 5.33 7.60
N LEU A 135 -7.36 6.24 6.82
CA LEU A 135 -6.84 5.94 5.49
C LEU A 135 -5.64 4.99 5.55
N ALA A 136 -4.69 5.23 6.46
CA ALA A 136 -3.52 4.36 6.63
C ALA A 136 -3.92 2.92 7.02
N ARG A 137 -4.92 2.77 7.90
CA ARG A 137 -5.48 1.46 8.26
C ARG A 137 -6.16 0.79 7.05
N ALA A 138 -6.94 1.53 6.28
CA ALA A 138 -7.61 1.03 5.09
C ALA A 138 -6.61 0.53 4.02
N ASP A 139 -5.55 1.30 3.77
CA ASP A 139 -4.46 0.96 2.86
C ASP A 139 -3.68 -0.30 3.29
N ALA A 140 -3.34 -0.40 4.57
CA ALA A 140 -2.66 -1.58 5.11
C ALA A 140 -3.52 -2.85 5.00
N TYR A 141 -4.82 -2.75 5.34
CA TYR A 141 -5.76 -3.86 5.20
C TYR A 141 -6.00 -4.25 3.74
N PHE A 142 -6.13 -3.27 2.84
CA PHE A 142 -6.28 -3.55 1.41
C PHE A 142 -5.04 -4.25 0.84
N THR A 143 -3.84 -3.79 1.21
CA THR A 143 -2.59 -4.45 0.83
C THR A 143 -2.55 -5.90 1.33
N LEU A 144 -2.84 -6.14 2.61
CA LEU A 144 -2.96 -7.51 3.17
C LEU A 144 -3.98 -8.35 2.39
N LEU A 145 -5.12 -7.77 2.02
CA LEU A 145 -6.21 -8.48 1.35
C LEU A 145 -5.76 -8.95 -0.02
N THR A 146 -5.05 -8.10 -0.77
CA THR A 146 -4.49 -8.44 -2.08
C THR A 146 -3.45 -9.56 -2.00
N VAL A 147 -2.88 -9.82 -0.82
CA VAL A 147 -1.82 -10.83 -0.62
C VAL A 147 -2.39 -12.15 -0.08
N TYR A 148 -3.18 -12.07 1.00
CA TYR A 148 -3.59 -13.23 1.80
C TYR A 148 -5.06 -13.63 1.64
N ALA A 149 -5.84 -12.94 0.81
CA ALA A 149 -7.18 -13.38 0.41
C ALA A 149 -7.18 -13.81 -1.06
N LYS A 150 -8.17 -14.62 -1.47
CA LYS A 150 -8.38 -14.92 -2.88
C LYS A 150 -8.65 -13.64 -3.68
N SER A 151 -8.44 -13.68 -5.00
CA SER A 151 -8.87 -12.58 -5.86
C SER A 151 -10.37 -12.35 -5.68
N TYR A 152 -10.79 -11.09 -5.53
CA TYR A 152 -12.19 -10.78 -5.24
C TYR A 152 -13.08 -11.25 -6.39
N ASN A 153 -14.03 -12.14 -6.06
CA ASN A 153 -15.02 -12.66 -6.99
C ASN A 153 -16.42 -12.41 -6.41
N ILE A 154 -17.24 -11.70 -7.18
CA ILE A 154 -18.61 -11.33 -6.78
C ILE A 154 -19.48 -12.54 -6.43
N ASN A 155 -19.19 -13.71 -7.00
CA ASN A 155 -19.97 -14.94 -6.80
C ASN A 155 -19.58 -15.67 -5.50
N THR A 156 -18.37 -15.45 -4.97
CA THR A 156 -17.86 -16.13 -3.77
C THR A 156 -17.54 -15.15 -2.64
N LYS A 157 -17.85 -13.86 -2.79
CA LYS A 157 -17.56 -12.80 -1.80
C LYS A 157 -18.11 -13.05 -0.40
N ASN A 158 -19.18 -13.85 -0.28
CA ASN A 158 -19.85 -14.18 0.97
C ASN A 158 -19.38 -15.52 1.58
N THR A 159 -18.43 -16.20 0.94
CA THR A 159 -17.87 -17.48 1.40
C THR A 159 -16.36 -17.45 1.49
N ASP A 160 -15.69 -16.68 0.63
CA ASP A 160 -14.25 -16.52 0.66
C ASP A 160 -13.82 -15.69 1.87
N LEU A 161 -12.82 -16.20 2.58
CA LEU A 161 -12.25 -15.55 3.75
C LEU A 161 -11.29 -14.44 3.35
N GLY A 162 -11.35 -13.34 4.08
CA GLY A 162 -10.35 -12.29 4.05
C GLY A 162 -9.38 -12.43 5.23
N LEU A 163 -9.39 -11.45 6.12
CA LEU A 163 -8.41 -11.21 7.18
C LEU A 163 -9.11 -11.04 8.53
N PRO A 164 -8.41 -11.29 9.65
CA PRO A 164 -8.91 -10.85 10.95
C PRO A 164 -8.91 -9.32 11.03
N TRP A 165 -10.08 -8.74 11.31
CA TRP A 165 -10.23 -7.30 11.46
C TRP A 165 -10.00 -6.87 12.92
N VAL A 166 -8.80 -6.39 13.21
CA VAL A 166 -8.31 -6.04 14.55
C VAL A 166 -8.45 -4.53 14.74
N THR A 167 -9.21 -4.13 15.77
CA THR A 167 -9.40 -2.71 16.15
C THR A 167 -8.87 -2.40 17.55
N THR A 168 -8.63 -3.42 18.37
CA THR A 168 -8.09 -3.28 19.72
C THR A 168 -6.60 -2.91 19.67
N THR A 169 -6.18 -2.17 20.69
CA THR A 169 -4.77 -1.85 20.98
C THR A 169 -4.26 -2.62 22.20
N ASN A 170 -5.10 -3.45 22.82
CA ASN A 170 -4.67 -4.32 23.90
C ASN A 170 -4.08 -5.61 23.32
N VAL A 171 -2.76 -5.77 23.47
CA VAL A 171 -2.01 -6.91 22.91
C VAL A 171 -2.35 -8.26 23.55
N THR A 172 -3.08 -8.26 24.68
CA THR A 172 -3.56 -9.50 25.32
C THR A 172 -4.90 -9.99 24.76
N ASP A 173 -5.59 -9.16 23.98
CA ASP A 173 -6.88 -9.54 23.40
C ASP A 173 -6.70 -10.64 22.37
N LYS A 174 -7.68 -11.56 22.34
CA LYS A 174 -7.68 -12.64 21.36
C LYS A 174 -7.86 -12.07 19.95
N VAL A 175 -7.03 -12.53 19.01
CA VAL A 175 -7.19 -12.19 17.59
C VAL A 175 -8.57 -12.70 17.11
N PRO A 176 -9.38 -11.84 16.47
CA PRO A 176 -10.66 -12.25 15.92
C PRO A 176 -10.47 -13.30 14.82
N PRO A 177 -11.50 -14.12 14.52
CA PRO A 177 -11.46 -14.99 13.35
C PRO A 177 -11.32 -14.17 12.06
N ARG A 178 -10.89 -14.83 10.97
CA ARG A 178 -10.89 -14.22 9.65
C ARG A 178 -12.32 -13.84 9.27
N ALA A 179 -12.53 -12.59 8.88
CA ALA A 179 -13.81 -12.13 8.35
C ALA A 179 -13.99 -12.60 6.90
N LEU A 180 -15.18 -12.43 6.34
CA LEU A 180 -15.40 -12.62 4.91
C LEU A 180 -14.65 -11.52 4.12
N ILE A 181 -14.25 -11.84 2.89
CA ILE A 181 -13.59 -10.87 2.02
C ILE A 181 -14.47 -9.64 1.79
N GLN A 182 -15.80 -9.82 1.69
CA GLN A 182 -16.74 -8.71 1.56
C GLN A 182 -16.73 -7.79 2.78
N ASP A 183 -16.76 -8.33 4.00
CA ASP A 183 -16.75 -7.54 5.23
C ASP A 183 -15.47 -6.70 5.37
N ASN A 184 -14.32 -7.26 4.94
CA ASN A 184 -13.08 -6.49 4.92
C ASN A 184 -13.12 -5.35 3.90
N ILE A 185 -13.63 -5.61 2.69
CA ILE A 185 -13.81 -4.57 1.66
C ILE A 185 -14.73 -3.46 2.16
N ASP A 186 -15.87 -3.80 2.75
CA ASP A 186 -16.83 -2.82 3.29
C ASP A 186 -16.19 -1.99 4.41
N SER A 187 -15.38 -2.63 5.26
CA SER A 187 -14.62 -1.93 6.30
C SER A 187 -13.57 -0.99 5.73
N ILE A 188 -12.80 -1.40 4.71
CA ILE A 188 -11.81 -0.58 4.00
C ILE A 188 -12.48 0.64 3.36
N VAL A 189 -13.59 0.43 2.64
CA VAL A 189 -14.35 1.49 1.99
C VAL A 189 -14.91 2.46 3.03
N ASN A 190 -15.55 1.97 4.08
CA ASN A 190 -16.12 2.82 5.14
C ASN A 190 -15.05 3.63 5.89
N ASN A 191 -13.88 3.03 6.16
CA ASN A 191 -12.75 3.76 6.76
C ASN A 191 -12.30 4.91 5.84
N THR A 192 -12.22 4.64 4.55
CA THR A 192 -11.78 5.63 3.57
C THR A 192 -12.80 6.75 3.36
N LEU A 193 -14.10 6.43 3.31
CA LEU A 193 -15.17 7.45 3.22
C LEU A 193 -15.16 8.38 4.42
N ARG A 194 -15.05 7.82 5.63
CA ARG A 194 -14.90 8.62 6.86
C ARG A 194 -13.61 9.46 6.85
N ALA A 195 -12.53 8.94 6.26
CA ALA A 195 -11.31 9.71 6.07
C ALA A 195 -11.56 10.93 5.15
N ILE A 196 -12.29 10.78 4.04
CA ILE A 196 -12.62 11.89 3.13
C ILE A 196 -13.39 13.01 3.86
N ASP A 197 -14.28 12.67 4.79
CA ASP A 197 -15.01 13.68 5.57
C ASP A 197 -14.09 14.49 6.50
N CYS A 198 -13.02 13.85 6.98
CA CYS A 198 -12.12 14.40 7.99
C CYS A 198 -10.88 15.10 7.41
N LEU A 199 -10.36 14.63 6.28
CA LEU A 199 -9.07 15.04 5.72
C LEU A 199 -9.11 16.48 5.14
N PRO A 200 -7.97 17.19 5.10
CA PRO A 200 -7.88 18.49 4.44
C PRO A 200 -7.91 18.35 2.92
N LEU A 201 -8.25 19.44 2.22
CA LEU A 201 -8.23 19.47 0.75
C LEU A 201 -6.81 19.34 0.19
N ASN A 202 -5.85 20.03 0.83
CA ASN A 202 -4.46 20.11 0.38
C ASN A 202 -3.52 19.89 1.57
N ASN A 203 -2.32 19.37 1.29
CA ASN A 203 -1.22 19.28 2.24
C ASN A 203 0.10 19.51 1.51
N VAL A 204 1.02 20.24 2.13
CA VAL A 204 2.37 20.46 1.57
C VAL A 204 3.23 19.20 1.71
N ASN A 205 3.06 18.45 2.80
CA ASN A 205 3.75 17.19 3.00
C ASN A 205 2.96 16.06 2.32
N ARG A 206 3.50 15.48 1.24
CA ARG A 206 2.83 14.43 0.46
C ARG A 206 2.67 13.09 1.19
N TYR A 207 3.40 12.86 2.30
CA TYR A 207 3.13 11.71 3.17
C TYR A 207 1.80 11.86 3.94
N ARG A 208 1.34 13.10 4.13
CA ARG A 208 0.14 13.42 4.89
C ARG A 208 -1.07 13.45 3.96
N ALA A 209 -2.06 12.63 4.29
CA ALA A 209 -3.15 12.37 3.36
C ALA A 209 -4.06 13.60 3.17
N THR A 210 -4.70 13.65 2.00
CA THR A 210 -5.70 14.64 1.62
C THR A 210 -7.00 13.97 1.20
N LYS A 211 -8.09 14.74 1.04
CA LYS A 211 -9.33 14.21 0.45
C LYS A 211 -9.09 13.60 -0.93
N GLY A 212 -8.23 14.23 -1.74
CA GLY A 212 -7.83 13.72 -3.05
C GLY A 212 -7.18 12.34 -2.94
N ALA A 213 -6.18 12.20 -2.06
CA ALA A 213 -5.50 10.94 -1.81
C ALA A 213 -6.46 9.79 -1.47
N ALA A 214 -7.40 10.04 -0.56
CA ALA A 214 -8.38 9.04 -0.15
C ALA A 214 -9.34 8.64 -1.30
N LYS A 215 -9.72 9.59 -2.17
CA LYS A 215 -10.52 9.29 -3.37
C LYS A 215 -9.73 8.49 -4.40
N GLY A 216 -8.45 8.81 -4.62
CA GLY A 216 -7.58 8.04 -5.50
C GLY A 216 -7.40 6.61 -5.00
N PHE A 217 -7.25 6.43 -3.69
CA PHE A 217 -7.24 5.11 -3.06
C PHE A 217 -8.57 4.36 -3.23
N LEU A 218 -9.74 5.01 -3.08
CA LEU A 218 -11.02 4.37 -3.39
C LEU A 218 -11.10 3.90 -4.84
N SER A 219 -10.64 4.71 -5.79
CA SER A 219 -10.62 4.31 -7.21
C SER A 219 -9.83 3.01 -7.42
N ARG A 220 -8.65 2.89 -6.80
CA ARG A 220 -7.83 1.67 -6.81
C ARG A 220 -8.57 0.47 -6.19
N VAL A 221 -9.19 0.64 -5.02
CA VAL A 221 -9.95 -0.42 -4.34
C VAL A 221 -11.10 -0.91 -5.22
N TYR A 222 -11.89 0.02 -5.78
CA TYR A 222 -13.04 -0.31 -6.62
C TYR A 222 -12.65 -0.93 -7.96
N LEU A 223 -11.53 -0.50 -8.56
CA LEU A 223 -10.97 -1.15 -9.75
C LEU A 223 -10.60 -2.61 -9.45
N TYR A 224 -9.97 -2.88 -8.31
CA TYR A 224 -9.59 -4.24 -7.90
C TYR A 224 -10.81 -5.15 -7.74
N ILE A 225 -11.89 -4.68 -7.10
CA ILE A 225 -13.12 -5.48 -6.89
C ILE A 225 -14.09 -5.49 -8.08
N ALA A 226 -13.70 -4.91 -9.22
CA ALA A 226 -14.52 -4.79 -10.44
C ALA A 226 -15.82 -3.97 -10.28
N ASP A 227 -15.87 -3.08 -9.30
CA ASP A 227 -16.93 -2.07 -9.20
C ASP A 227 -16.54 -0.85 -10.04
N TYR A 228 -16.71 -0.99 -11.35
CA TYR A 228 -16.25 0.00 -12.31
C TYR A 228 -16.98 1.35 -12.19
N THR A 229 -18.22 1.35 -11.71
CA THR A 229 -19.01 2.57 -11.49
C THR A 229 -18.38 3.42 -10.40
N ASN A 230 -18.10 2.83 -9.24
CA ASN A 230 -17.46 3.57 -8.16
C ASN A 230 -15.98 3.87 -8.45
N ALA A 231 -15.29 2.99 -9.17
CA ALA A 231 -13.92 3.23 -9.61
C ALA A 231 -13.82 4.49 -10.49
N GLU A 232 -14.73 4.65 -11.46
CA GLU A 232 -14.78 5.81 -12.35
C GLU A 232 -15.16 7.09 -11.58
N LYS A 233 -16.19 7.02 -10.72
CA LYS A 233 -16.61 8.14 -9.88
C LYS A 233 -15.43 8.72 -9.09
N TYR A 234 -14.75 7.89 -8.30
CA TYR A 234 -13.67 8.38 -7.44
C TYR A 234 -12.39 8.73 -8.21
N ALA A 235 -12.15 8.11 -9.38
CA ALA A 235 -11.09 8.56 -10.27
C ALA A 235 -11.35 9.99 -10.77
N LEU A 236 -12.54 10.26 -11.32
CA LEU A 236 -12.93 11.59 -11.81
C LEU A 236 -12.87 12.65 -10.70
N GLU A 237 -13.36 12.34 -9.50
CA GLU A 237 -13.27 13.26 -8.38
C GLU A 237 -11.83 13.52 -7.92
N THR A 238 -10.92 12.56 -8.13
CA THR A 238 -9.49 12.75 -7.86
C THR A 238 -8.85 13.67 -8.90
N MET A 239 -9.25 13.55 -10.17
CA MET A 239 -8.75 14.39 -11.27
C MET A 239 -9.14 15.87 -11.14
N ALA A 240 -10.11 16.20 -10.28
CA ALA A 240 -10.47 17.58 -9.94
C ALA A 240 -9.41 18.30 -9.07
N VAL A 241 -8.48 17.55 -8.46
CA VAL A 241 -7.33 18.12 -7.74
C VAL A 241 -6.34 18.67 -8.77
N ALA A 242 -5.81 19.88 -8.53
CA ALA A 242 -4.82 20.48 -9.43
C ALA A 242 -3.56 19.60 -9.53
N HIS A 243 -3.15 19.27 -10.74
CA HIS A 243 -2.02 18.38 -11.02
C HIS A 243 -1.39 18.70 -12.37
N LYS A 244 -0.17 18.19 -12.56
CA LYS A 244 0.56 18.30 -13.82
C LYS A 244 1.45 17.08 -13.97
N LEU A 245 1.43 16.47 -15.15
CA LEU A 245 2.42 15.44 -15.48
C LEU A 245 3.76 16.08 -15.80
N THR A 246 4.83 15.50 -15.26
CA THR A 246 6.22 15.82 -15.54
C THR A 246 6.53 15.47 -16.98
N ASP A 247 6.97 16.43 -17.79
CA ASP A 247 7.30 16.18 -19.19
C ASP A 247 8.71 15.58 -19.31
N TYR A 248 8.82 14.31 -19.66
CA TYR A 248 10.13 13.65 -19.76
C TYR A 248 10.95 14.19 -20.93
N ASN A 249 10.34 14.89 -21.88
CA ASN A 249 11.06 15.58 -22.95
C ASN A 249 11.92 16.73 -22.42
N THR A 250 11.70 17.20 -21.18
CA THR A 250 12.50 18.24 -20.54
C THR A 250 13.55 17.70 -19.56
N ILE A 251 13.65 16.37 -19.43
CA ILE A 251 14.52 15.67 -18.47
C ILE A 251 15.77 15.18 -19.20
N THR A 252 16.96 15.56 -18.73
CA THR A 252 18.23 15.18 -19.39
C THR A 252 18.90 13.99 -18.71
N SER A 253 18.70 13.83 -17.40
CA SER A 253 19.08 12.64 -16.63
C SER A 253 18.04 12.30 -15.56
N SER A 254 18.19 11.15 -14.91
CA SER A 254 17.38 10.77 -13.73
C SER A 254 17.43 11.78 -12.59
N ASP A 255 18.46 12.63 -12.56
CA ASP A 255 18.71 13.59 -11.48
C ASP A 255 17.83 14.84 -11.62
N ASP A 256 17.33 15.11 -12.83
CA ASP A 256 16.40 16.21 -13.10
C ASP A 256 14.95 15.86 -12.74
N LEU A 257 14.68 14.59 -12.37
CA LEU A 257 13.35 14.18 -11.94
C LEU A 257 12.99 14.86 -10.61
N PRO A 258 11.73 15.28 -10.44
CA PRO A 258 11.26 15.78 -9.17
C PRO A 258 11.49 14.75 -8.06
N ILE A 259 12.04 15.19 -6.93
CA ILE A 259 12.04 14.35 -5.72
C ILE A 259 10.59 14.08 -5.30
N ALA A 260 10.31 12.88 -4.78
CA ALA A 260 8.95 12.41 -4.57
C ALA A 260 8.07 13.36 -3.75
N ASP A 261 8.59 13.95 -2.67
CA ASP A 261 7.88 14.90 -1.82
C ASP A 261 7.44 16.19 -2.55
N LEU A 262 8.08 16.51 -3.68
CA LEU A 262 7.79 17.69 -4.50
C LEU A 262 7.13 17.33 -5.84
N ASP A 263 7.10 16.06 -6.21
CA ASP A 263 6.62 15.61 -7.53
C ASP A 263 5.12 15.93 -7.74
N PRO A 264 4.77 16.78 -8.73
CA PRO A 264 3.38 17.15 -9.01
C PRO A 264 2.50 15.96 -9.43
N GLU A 265 3.08 14.81 -9.78
CA GLU A 265 2.36 13.59 -10.10
C GLU A 265 1.94 12.77 -8.87
N ILE A 266 2.51 13.04 -7.69
CA ILE A 266 2.27 12.25 -6.48
C ILE A 266 1.15 12.87 -5.65
N LEU A 267 0.04 12.17 -5.51
CA LEU A 267 -1.10 12.62 -4.70
C LEU A 267 -0.96 12.22 -3.23
N TRP A 268 -0.37 11.05 -2.99
CA TRP A 268 -0.06 10.53 -1.67
C TRP A 268 1.21 9.72 -1.74
N GLN A 269 2.19 10.07 -0.92
CA GLN A 269 3.48 9.41 -0.90
C GLN A 269 3.53 8.35 0.18
N ARG A 270 3.94 7.13 -0.18
CA ARG A 270 4.31 6.06 0.77
C ARG A 270 5.62 5.44 0.33
N GLY A 271 6.57 5.32 1.24
CA GLY A 271 7.84 4.67 0.97
C GLY A 271 7.87 3.22 1.46
N SER A 272 9.05 2.63 1.49
CA SER A 272 9.29 1.29 2.01
C SER A 272 10.46 1.26 2.98
N GLU A 273 10.47 0.28 3.89
CA GLU A 273 11.55 0.14 4.88
C GLU A 273 12.89 -0.16 4.21
N ASP A 274 12.87 -0.89 3.08
CA ASP A 274 14.04 -1.08 2.23
C ASP A 274 14.08 -0.01 1.13
N ARG A 275 14.84 1.05 1.42
CA ARG A 275 15.03 2.20 0.54
C ARG A 275 15.79 1.88 -0.75
N ASN A 276 16.45 0.71 -0.81
CA ASN A 276 17.10 0.28 -2.05
C ASN A 276 16.09 -0.26 -3.05
N VAL A 277 14.87 -0.63 -2.63
CA VAL A 277 13.85 -1.18 -3.52
C VAL A 277 12.92 -0.04 -3.97
N PRO A 278 12.68 0.14 -5.29
CA PRO A 278 12.96 -0.80 -6.37
C PRO A 278 14.26 -0.56 -7.12
N VAL A 279 15.12 0.35 -6.67
CA VAL A 279 16.41 0.60 -7.33
C VAL A 279 17.18 -0.71 -7.46
N PHE A 280 17.81 -0.91 -8.62
CA PHE A 280 18.56 -2.12 -8.97
C PHE A 280 17.73 -3.42 -9.11
N MET A 281 16.39 -3.36 -9.06
CA MET A 281 15.57 -4.51 -9.46
C MET A 281 15.66 -4.74 -10.97
N LEU A 282 16.13 -5.92 -11.38
CA LEU A 282 16.23 -6.33 -12.78
C LEU A 282 14.85 -6.43 -13.41
N TYR A 283 14.69 -5.84 -14.60
CA TYR A 283 13.49 -5.97 -15.39
C TYR A 283 13.40 -7.40 -15.95
N SER A 284 12.17 -7.95 -15.91
CA SER A 284 11.85 -9.19 -16.61
C SER A 284 12.01 -9.04 -18.11
N ASP A 285 12.25 -10.15 -18.80
CA ASP A 285 12.38 -10.13 -20.26
C ASP A 285 11.10 -9.65 -20.93
N GLU A 286 9.95 -10.02 -20.37
CA GLU A 286 8.65 -9.56 -20.85
C GLU A 286 8.44 -8.06 -20.61
N LEU A 287 8.74 -7.52 -19.42
CA LEU A 287 8.58 -6.10 -19.13
C LEU A 287 9.38 -5.23 -20.10
N LYS A 288 10.60 -5.63 -20.45
CA LYS A 288 11.43 -4.91 -21.42
C LYS A 288 10.76 -4.79 -22.79
N THR A 289 9.97 -5.78 -23.22
CA THR A 289 9.31 -5.75 -24.54
C THR A 289 8.23 -4.68 -24.67
N TYR A 290 7.77 -4.10 -23.55
CA TYR A 290 6.78 -3.03 -23.59
C TYR A 290 7.39 -1.68 -23.96
N PHE A 291 8.69 -1.48 -23.76
CA PHE A 291 9.37 -0.22 -24.05
C PHE A 291 9.94 -0.25 -25.48
N ASP A 292 9.81 0.89 -26.18
CA ASP A 292 10.52 1.14 -27.43
C ASP A 292 11.68 2.13 -27.22
N GLU A 293 12.51 2.32 -28.24
CA GLU A 293 13.69 3.21 -28.18
C GLU A 293 13.37 4.71 -28.01
N ASN A 294 12.10 5.09 -28.23
CA ASN A 294 11.60 6.45 -28.09
C ASN A 294 10.85 6.67 -26.78
N ASP A 295 10.64 5.62 -25.98
CA ASP A 295 10.09 5.72 -24.64
C ASP A 295 11.17 6.25 -23.67
N LEU A 296 11.01 7.50 -23.24
CA LEU A 296 11.95 8.20 -22.38
C LEU A 296 12.03 7.59 -20.98
N ARG A 297 11.01 6.85 -20.53
CA ARG A 297 11.09 6.10 -19.27
C ARG A 297 12.21 5.09 -19.31
N TYR A 298 12.42 4.44 -20.45
CA TYR A 298 13.48 3.46 -20.55
C TYR A 298 14.86 4.10 -20.39
N SER A 299 15.12 5.26 -21.01
CA SER A 299 16.40 5.96 -20.85
C SER A 299 16.58 6.64 -19.50
N ILE A 300 15.51 7.16 -18.89
CA ILE A 300 15.57 7.96 -17.65
C ILE A 300 15.47 7.07 -16.40
N LEU A 301 14.63 6.04 -16.44
CA LEU A 301 14.26 5.24 -15.26
C LEU A 301 14.98 3.90 -15.20
N THR A 302 15.96 3.65 -16.06
CA THR A 302 16.72 2.38 -16.06
C THR A 302 18.22 2.57 -16.03
N ILE A 303 18.92 1.58 -15.50
CA ILE A 303 20.38 1.51 -15.44
C ILE A 303 20.80 0.15 -16.00
N SER A 304 21.72 0.14 -16.96
CA SER A 304 22.29 -1.10 -17.51
C SER A 304 23.47 -1.58 -16.67
N ASN A 305 23.56 -2.89 -16.44
CA ASN A 305 24.71 -3.55 -15.84
C ASN A 305 24.97 -4.92 -16.49
N ASN A 306 25.96 -5.66 -15.98
CA ASN A 306 26.34 -6.98 -16.48
C ASN A 306 25.25 -8.07 -16.35
N LYS A 307 24.22 -7.86 -15.54
CA LYS A 307 23.09 -8.81 -15.35
C LYS A 307 21.85 -8.42 -16.17
N GLY A 308 21.82 -7.22 -16.74
CA GLY A 308 20.75 -6.71 -17.60
C GLY A 308 20.38 -5.27 -17.29
N ILE A 309 19.11 -4.93 -17.53
CA ILE A 309 18.56 -3.60 -17.27
C ILE A 309 17.83 -3.63 -15.93
N ASN A 310 18.24 -2.75 -15.03
CA ASN A 310 17.65 -2.54 -13.73
C ASN A 310 16.76 -1.31 -13.72
N ARG A 311 15.82 -1.27 -12.78
CA ARG A 311 15.19 -0.03 -12.35
C ARG A 311 16.26 0.93 -11.84
N GLY A 312 16.37 2.08 -12.48
CA GLY A 312 17.03 3.27 -11.92
C GLY A 312 16.06 4.03 -11.01
N GLY A 313 16.44 5.21 -10.54
CA GLY A 313 15.57 6.03 -9.72
C GLY A 313 15.96 7.49 -9.78
N ALA A 314 15.02 8.37 -9.43
CA ALA A 314 15.33 9.73 -9.04
C ALA A 314 16.05 9.73 -7.68
N TYR A 315 16.75 10.80 -7.35
CA TYR A 315 17.24 11.01 -5.98
C TYR A 315 16.06 11.06 -4.99
N GLY A 316 16.19 10.35 -3.86
CA GLY A 316 15.20 10.33 -2.79
C GLY A 316 14.49 8.98 -2.62
N GLU A 317 13.37 8.99 -1.88
CA GLU A 317 12.60 7.79 -1.59
C GLU A 317 11.68 7.41 -2.76
N ALA A 318 11.62 6.12 -3.09
CA ALA A 318 10.65 5.62 -4.03
C ALA A 318 9.21 5.79 -3.51
N ASN A 319 8.27 6.04 -4.41
CA ASN A 319 6.86 6.18 -4.07
C ASN A 319 6.06 4.93 -4.44
N PHE A 320 5.26 4.48 -3.48
CA PHE A 320 4.33 3.34 -3.56
C PHE A 320 2.88 3.74 -3.19
N GLY A 321 2.63 5.04 -3.00
CA GLY A 321 1.30 5.57 -2.70
C GLY A 321 0.47 5.79 -3.97
N ILE A 322 -0.30 6.88 -4.03
CA ILE A 322 -1.23 7.19 -5.12
C ILE A 322 -0.63 8.25 -6.03
N THR A 323 -0.71 8.05 -7.35
CA THR A 323 -0.20 9.00 -8.35
C THR A 323 -1.28 9.35 -9.39
N PHE A 324 -1.18 10.53 -10.00
CA PHE A 324 -2.08 10.92 -11.09
C PHE A 324 -1.94 10.02 -12.33
N PRO A 325 -0.75 9.57 -12.77
CA PRO A 325 -0.62 8.57 -13.82
C PRO A 325 -1.43 7.29 -13.56
N GLU A 326 -1.46 6.78 -12.32
CA GLU A 326 -2.29 5.63 -11.97
C GLU A 326 -3.78 5.91 -12.17
N VAL A 327 -4.26 7.09 -11.77
CA VAL A 327 -5.67 7.49 -11.90
C VAL A 327 -6.06 7.68 -13.37
N TYR A 328 -5.20 8.31 -14.19
CA TYR A 328 -5.38 8.40 -15.64
C TYR A 328 -5.50 7.02 -16.29
N LEU A 329 -4.62 6.08 -15.93
CA LEU A 329 -4.65 4.71 -16.46
C LEU A 329 -5.87 3.93 -15.97
N THR A 330 -6.37 4.25 -14.78
CA THR A 330 -7.62 3.69 -14.26
C THR A 330 -8.80 4.17 -15.09
N LEU A 331 -8.90 5.47 -15.38
CA LEU A 331 -9.92 6.03 -16.28
C LEU A 331 -9.83 5.46 -17.69
N ALA A 332 -8.61 5.34 -18.24
CA ALA A 332 -8.38 4.74 -19.55
C ALA A 332 -8.86 3.28 -19.59
N GLU A 333 -8.59 2.50 -18.54
CA GLU A 333 -9.00 1.10 -18.46
C GLU A 333 -10.52 0.97 -18.34
N LEU A 334 -11.15 1.79 -17.50
CA LEU A 334 -12.60 1.81 -17.32
C LEU A 334 -13.30 2.20 -18.64
N ALA A 335 -12.79 3.21 -19.33
CA ALA A 335 -13.29 3.61 -20.65
C ALA A 335 -13.17 2.48 -21.67
N ALA A 336 -12.01 1.80 -21.74
CA ALA A 336 -11.81 0.66 -22.63
C ALA A 336 -12.80 -0.47 -22.31
N ARG A 337 -12.93 -0.87 -21.04
CA ARG A 337 -13.86 -1.93 -20.60
C ARG A 337 -15.32 -1.62 -20.93
N SER A 338 -15.71 -0.36 -20.87
CA SER A 338 -17.04 0.13 -21.25
C SER A 338 -17.20 0.42 -22.75
N ASN A 339 -16.27 -0.01 -23.61
CA ASN A 339 -16.29 0.20 -25.06
C ASN A 339 -16.25 1.69 -25.49
N ARG A 340 -15.79 2.58 -24.61
CA ARG A 340 -15.53 4.01 -24.91
C ARG A 340 -14.10 4.18 -25.39
N THR A 341 -13.78 3.57 -26.54
CA THR A 341 -12.40 3.45 -27.07
C THR A 341 -11.73 4.80 -27.32
N ALA A 342 -12.46 5.79 -27.85
CA ALA A 342 -11.93 7.14 -28.05
C ALA A 342 -11.48 7.77 -26.72
N ALA A 343 -12.33 7.75 -25.69
CA ALA A 343 -11.99 8.26 -24.35
C ALA A 343 -10.83 7.48 -23.70
N ALA A 344 -10.76 6.16 -23.92
CA ALA A 344 -9.63 5.36 -23.45
C ALA A 344 -8.30 5.83 -24.07
N MET A 345 -8.29 6.09 -25.38
CA MET A 345 -7.11 6.60 -26.07
C MET A 345 -6.78 8.05 -25.69
N GLU A 346 -7.78 8.88 -25.40
CA GLU A 346 -7.55 10.24 -24.87
C GLU A 346 -6.76 10.20 -23.56
N TYR A 347 -7.25 9.46 -22.55
CA TYR A 347 -6.55 9.31 -21.28
C TYR A 347 -5.16 8.67 -21.42
N LEU A 348 -5.06 7.64 -22.26
CA LEU A 348 -3.79 6.99 -22.56
C LEU A 348 -2.77 7.96 -23.17
N ASN A 349 -3.21 8.78 -24.11
CA ASN A 349 -2.35 9.69 -24.87
C ASN A 349 -1.89 10.90 -24.04
N ILE A 350 -2.62 11.27 -22.98
CA ILE A 350 -2.15 12.28 -22.01
C ILE A 350 -0.80 11.87 -21.41
N ILE A 351 -0.67 10.61 -20.97
CA ILE A 351 0.59 10.08 -20.43
C ILE A 351 1.61 9.91 -21.55
N ARG A 352 1.25 9.22 -22.64
CA ARG A 352 2.21 8.92 -23.71
C ARG A 352 2.88 10.17 -24.29
N LYS A 353 2.14 11.28 -24.40
CA LYS A 353 2.66 12.55 -24.93
C LYS A 353 3.84 13.11 -24.13
N VAL A 354 3.87 12.86 -22.81
CA VAL A 354 4.92 13.33 -21.91
C VAL A 354 5.96 12.26 -21.57
N ARG A 355 5.82 11.04 -22.10
CA ARG A 355 6.76 9.92 -21.89
C ARG A 355 7.50 9.50 -23.15
N ILE A 356 6.97 9.79 -24.33
CA ILE A 356 7.58 9.46 -25.62
C ILE A 356 8.28 10.70 -26.16
N LYS A 357 9.46 10.52 -26.78
CA LYS A 357 10.20 11.58 -27.48
C LYS A 357 9.26 12.36 -28.41
N ALA A 358 9.21 13.68 -28.26
CA ALA A 358 8.30 14.55 -28.98
C ALA A 358 8.41 14.42 -30.51
N SER A 359 9.62 14.17 -31.03
CA SER A 359 9.87 13.95 -32.45
C SER A 359 9.31 12.62 -33.00
N ALA A 360 9.05 11.65 -32.13
CA ALA A 360 8.55 10.32 -32.48
C ALA A 360 7.11 10.08 -32.00
N TYR A 361 6.55 10.98 -31.19
CA TYR A 361 5.23 10.80 -30.61
C TYR A 361 4.15 10.82 -31.69
N GLN A 362 3.32 9.77 -31.68
CA GLN A 362 2.06 9.69 -32.40
C GLN A 362 0.95 9.23 -31.43
N PRO A 363 -0.24 9.88 -31.46
CA PRO A 363 -1.37 9.43 -30.67
C PRO A 363 -1.69 7.96 -30.96
N ALA A 364 -1.84 7.16 -29.92
CA ALA A 364 -2.30 5.79 -30.03
C ALA A 364 -3.77 5.81 -30.43
N THR A 365 -4.12 4.92 -31.35
CA THR A 365 -5.49 4.66 -31.78
C THR A 365 -5.78 3.19 -31.57
N SER A 366 -6.99 2.86 -31.15
CA SER A 366 -7.44 1.49 -30.99
C SER A 366 -8.48 1.10 -32.04
N LEU A 367 -8.43 -0.12 -32.54
CA LEU A 367 -9.39 -0.64 -33.53
C LEU A 367 -10.74 -1.00 -32.91
N ASN A 368 -10.72 -1.51 -31.68
CA ASN A 368 -11.90 -2.00 -30.97
C ASN A 368 -11.64 -2.01 -29.46
N LYS A 369 -12.61 -2.49 -28.69
CA LYS A 369 -12.55 -2.63 -27.24
C LYS A 369 -11.31 -3.39 -26.74
N ASP A 370 -11.03 -4.55 -27.32
CA ASP A 370 -9.97 -5.45 -26.83
C ASP A 370 -8.59 -4.88 -27.14
N ASP A 371 -8.44 -4.26 -28.31
CA ASP A 371 -7.23 -3.52 -28.68
C ASP A 371 -7.00 -2.30 -27.77
N ALA A 372 -8.04 -1.54 -27.47
CA ALA A 372 -7.96 -0.43 -26.51
C ALA A 372 -7.51 -0.92 -25.13
N LEU A 373 -8.13 -2.00 -24.62
CA LEU A 373 -7.77 -2.56 -23.32
C LEU A 373 -6.32 -3.06 -23.31
N LYS A 374 -5.88 -3.74 -24.38
CA LYS A 374 -4.49 -4.20 -24.52
C LYS A 374 -3.49 -3.04 -24.48
N LEU A 375 -3.75 -1.96 -25.23
CA LEU A 375 -2.90 -0.77 -25.25
C LEU A 375 -2.83 -0.09 -23.87
N VAL A 376 -3.96 0.01 -23.17
CA VAL A 376 -4.01 0.60 -21.83
C VAL A 376 -3.28 -0.27 -20.80
N LEU A 377 -3.48 -1.58 -20.78
CA LEU A 377 -2.77 -2.48 -19.86
C LEU A 377 -1.26 -2.50 -20.11
N ALA A 378 -0.86 -2.41 -21.37
CA ALA A 378 0.55 -2.26 -21.75
C ALA A 378 1.17 -0.96 -21.18
N GLU A 379 0.46 0.16 -21.30
CA GLU A 379 0.93 1.44 -20.73
C GLU A 379 0.92 1.43 -19.21
N ARG A 380 -0.09 0.82 -18.60
CA ARG A 380 -0.16 0.66 -17.15
C ARG A 380 1.03 -0.11 -16.60
N ARG A 381 1.48 -1.15 -17.31
CA ARG A 381 2.67 -1.91 -16.93
C ARG A 381 3.96 -1.11 -17.11
N ARG A 382 4.09 -0.29 -18.17
CA ARG A 382 5.26 0.61 -18.35
C ARG A 382 5.35 1.68 -17.28
N GLU A 383 4.25 2.39 -17.07
CA GLU A 383 4.19 3.57 -16.20
C GLU A 383 4.31 3.20 -14.73
N LEU A 384 3.65 2.11 -14.32
CA LEU A 384 3.57 1.69 -12.91
C LEU A 384 4.53 0.53 -12.59
N ALA A 385 5.51 0.24 -13.45
CA ALA A 385 6.52 -0.77 -13.21
C ALA A 385 7.19 -0.53 -11.85
N PHE A 386 7.11 -1.53 -10.96
CA PHE A 386 7.59 -1.46 -9.57
C PHE A 386 6.89 -0.42 -8.67
N GLY A 387 5.77 0.17 -9.10
CA GLY A 387 4.99 1.18 -8.35
C GLY A 387 3.88 0.59 -7.47
N ALA A 388 4.15 -0.51 -6.77
CA ALA A 388 3.24 -1.21 -5.84
C ALA A 388 1.96 -1.86 -6.41
N THR A 389 1.52 -1.55 -7.65
CA THR A 389 0.24 -2.05 -8.15
C THR A 389 0.26 -3.41 -8.83
N ARG A 390 1.44 -3.89 -9.26
CA ARG A 390 1.49 -5.01 -10.20
C ARG A 390 0.94 -6.32 -9.63
N TRP A 391 1.19 -6.63 -8.35
CA TRP A 391 0.67 -7.87 -7.76
C TRP A 391 -0.87 -7.91 -7.75
N MET A 392 -1.52 -6.81 -7.36
CA MET A 392 -2.99 -6.74 -7.40
C MET A 392 -3.53 -6.68 -8.84
N ASP A 393 -2.81 -6.05 -9.77
CA ASP A 393 -3.14 -6.09 -11.19
C ASP A 393 -3.08 -7.54 -11.73
N MET A 394 -2.03 -8.31 -11.42
CA MET A 394 -1.95 -9.72 -11.80
C MET A 394 -3.16 -10.51 -11.28
N LYS A 395 -3.57 -10.32 -10.02
CA LYS A 395 -4.71 -11.05 -9.43
C LYS A 395 -6.06 -10.71 -10.04
N ARG A 396 -6.32 -9.42 -10.31
CA ARG A 396 -7.60 -9.02 -10.94
C ARG A 396 -7.63 -9.40 -12.42
N LEU A 397 -6.49 -9.34 -13.11
CA LEU A 397 -6.37 -9.77 -14.51
C LEU A 397 -6.46 -11.29 -14.63
N ASP A 398 -5.97 -12.05 -13.65
CA ASP A 398 -6.13 -13.51 -13.59
C ASP A 398 -7.60 -13.92 -13.47
N ARG A 399 -8.32 -13.27 -12.54
CA ARG A 399 -9.78 -13.42 -12.42
C ARG A 399 -10.50 -13.10 -13.74
N ASP A 400 -10.06 -12.06 -14.44
CA ASP A 400 -10.64 -11.65 -15.71
C ASP A 400 -10.20 -12.54 -16.90
N GLY A 401 -9.35 -13.55 -16.68
CA GLY A 401 -8.85 -14.46 -17.72
C GLY A 401 -7.82 -13.82 -18.67
N LEU A 402 -7.18 -12.73 -18.24
CA LEU A 402 -6.23 -11.93 -19.03
C LEU A 402 -4.76 -12.23 -18.68
N MET A 403 -4.49 -12.96 -17.60
CA MET A 403 -3.14 -13.40 -17.28
C MET A 403 -2.71 -14.60 -18.12
N LYS A 404 -1.42 -14.61 -18.47
CA LYS A 404 -0.73 -15.74 -19.08
C LYS A 404 0.16 -16.41 -18.05
N ASP A 405 0.72 -17.56 -18.40
CA ASP A 405 1.79 -18.19 -17.61
C ASP A 405 2.93 -17.21 -17.34
N VAL A 406 3.26 -17.00 -16.07
CA VAL A 406 4.47 -16.28 -15.68
C VAL A 406 5.58 -17.28 -15.44
N LYS A 407 6.60 -17.28 -16.28
CA LYS A 407 7.71 -18.24 -16.24
C LYS A 407 8.95 -17.61 -15.63
N ARG A 408 9.59 -18.33 -14.69
CA ARG A 408 10.93 -18.00 -14.17
C ARG A 408 11.95 -18.85 -14.91
N ILE A 409 12.73 -18.23 -15.78
CA ILE A 409 13.75 -18.88 -16.61
C ILE A 409 15.11 -18.39 -16.14
N ASN A 410 16.07 -19.27 -15.94
CA ASN A 410 17.44 -18.89 -15.66
C ASN A 410 18.12 -18.44 -16.97
N ARG A 411 18.57 -17.18 -17.04
CA ARG A 411 19.23 -16.62 -18.23
C ARG A 411 20.57 -17.28 -18.58
N GLU A 412 21.27 -17.91 -17.63
CA GLU A 412 22.59 -18.50 -17.87
C GLU A 412 22.51 -19.83 -18.63
N ASN A 413 21.48 -20.63 -18.36
CA ASN A 413 21.34 -21.98 -18.91
C ASN A 413 19.99 -22.22 -19.62
N SER A 414 19.13 -21.20 -19.70
CA SER A 414 17.77 -21.26 -20.28
C SER A 414 16.82 -22.27 -19.61
N GLU A 415 17.12 -22.70 -18.38
CA GLU A 415 16.31 -23.66 -17.64
C GLU A 415 15.04 -23.00 -17.08
N LEU A 416 13.89 -23.65 -17.27
CA LEU A 416 12.64 -23.27 -16.60
C LEU A 416 12.71 -23.68 -15.13
N GLN A 417 12.68 -22.71 -14.23
CA GLN A 417 12.75 -22.93 -12.79
C GLN A 417 11.37 -23.05 -12.14
N GLU A 418 10.40 -22.27 -12.60
CA GLU A 418 9.05 -22.23 -12.03
C GLU A 418 8.06 -21.58 -13.01
N THR A 419 6.78 -21.93 -12.90
CA THR A 419 5.69 -21.30 -13.68
C THR A 419 4.51 -21.00 -12.78
N LEU A 420 4.07 -19.74 -12.70
CA LEU A 420 2.76 -19.40 -12.14
C LEU A 420 1.72 -19.43 -13.25
N THR A 421 0.89 -20.47 -13.24
CA THR A 421 -0.21 -20.62 -14.20
C THR A 421 -1.41 -19.74 -13.80
N PRO A 422 -2.23 -19.30 -14.77
CA PRO A 422 -3.50 -18.66 -14.47
C PRO A 422 -4.36 -19.50 -13.50
N GLN A 423 -5.14 -18.83 -12.65
CA GLN A 423 -6.01 -19.41 -11.61
C GLN A 423 -5.29 -20.28 -10.58
N SER A 424 -3.95 -20.25 -10.51
CA SER A 424 -3.20 -20.97 -9.49
C SER A 424 -3.52 -20.45 -8.08
N ASN A 425 -3.68 -21.34 -7.11
CA ASN A 425 -3.82 -20.97 -5.70
C ASN A 425 -2.62 -20.14 -5.17
N ARG A 426 -1.48 -20.16 -5.87
CA ARG A 426 -0.27 -19.37 -5.53
C ARG A 426 -0.42 -17.86 -5.73
N TYR A 427 -1.50 -17.39 -6.36
CA TYR A 427 -1.92 -15.98 -6.31
C TYR A 427 -2.43 -15.55 -4.93
N THR A 428 -2.62 -16.50 -4.01
CA THR A 428 -2.99 -16.25 -2.62
C THR A 428 -1.90 -16.80 -1.72
N PHE A 429 -1.31 -15.95 -0.90
CA PHE A 429 -0.26 -16.39 0.02
C PHE A 429 -0.88 -17.10 1.22
N GLN A 430 -0.21 -18.14 1.70
CA GLN A 430 -0.59 -18.81 2.94
C GLN A 430 -0.40 -17.87 4.13
N ILE A 431 -1.25 -18.01 5.15
CA ILE A 431 -1.09 -17.33 6.44
C ILE A 431 0.27 -17.74 7.04
N PRO A 432 1.15 -16.80 7.41
CA PRO A 432 2.51 -17.14 7.83
C PRO A 432 2.55 -18.13 8.99
N THR A 433 3.52 -19.05 8.96
CA THR A 433 3.67 -20.09 9.99
C THR A 433 3.67 -19.54 11.42
N ARG A 434 4.39 -18.44 11.68
CA ARG A 434 4.38 -17.78 12.99
C ARG A 434 2.97 -17.36 13.42
N VAL A 435 2.17 -16.80 12.52
CA VAL A 435 0.80 -16.35 12.81
C VAL A 435 -0.09 -17.54 13.17
N ARG A 436 0.03 -18.65 12.41
CA ARG A 436 -0.71 -19.89 12.69
C ARG A 436 -0.33 -20.51 14.03
N LYS A 437 0.95 -20.45 14.45
CA LYS A 437 1.38 -20.93 15.77
C LYS A 437 0.73 -20.16 16.92
N PHE A 438 0.62 -18.84 16.81
CA PHE A 438 -0.07 -18.02 17.84
C PHE A 438 -1.61 -18.09 17.72
N ASN A 439 -2.14 -18.57 16.61
CA ASN A 439 -3.57 -18.66 16.33
C ASN A 439 -3.93 -20.04 15.73
N PRO A 440 -3.83 -21.13 16.51
CA PRO A 440 -3.92 -22.50 15.98
C PRO A 440 -5.29 -22.84 15.36
N ASN A 441 -6.34 -22.09 15.71
CA ASN A 441 -7.69 -22.26 15.17
C ASN A 441 -7.98 -21.35 13.95
N MET A 442 -7.00 -20.58 13.46
CA MET A 442 -7.18 -19.73 12.30
C MET A 442 -7.24 -20.57 11.02
N GLN A 443 -8.29 -20.38 10.23
CA GLN A 443 -8.44 -21.05 8.94
C GLN A 443 -7.35 -20.60 7.95
N VAL A 444 -6.65 -21.57 7.39
CA VAL A 444 -5.60 -21.37 6.39
C VAL A 444 -6.19 -21.16 4.99
N ASN A 445 -5.37 -20.68 4.05
CA ASN A 445 -5.74 -20.57 2.63
C ASN A 445 -5.59 -21.87 1.88
#